data_AF-A0A7V1LIA2-F1
#
_entry.id   AF-A0A7V1LIA2-F1
#
_cell.length_a   1.000
_cell.length_b   1.000
_cell.length_c   1.000
_cell.angle_alpha   90.00
_cell.angle_beta   90.00
_cell.angle_gamma   90.00
#
_symmetry.space_group_name_H-M   'P 1'
#
loop_
_entity.id
_entity.type
_entity.pdbx_description
1 polymer ?
#
loop_
_entity_poly.entity_id
_entity_poly.type
_entity_poly.pdbx_seq_one_letter_code
_entity_poly.pdbx_strand_id
1 'polypeptide(L)'
;MAQSKILLDTNSYLRLAQSKHPLLGQPFGKNNLTLYIHKEIEIELKRSGRLQSKFSWIEQDEYLQNRKKRLKISKVESEEIEKNFDFIWGYQKESGLKLSREDIYCIATALELKIPLVTDDQNMILTCKEFEVKVMNTLELMKMMSVNNFIDNTMIQQIVDYWKYENDLPANFDNDFKKLF
;
A
#
# COMPACT_ATOMS: atom_id res chain seq x y z
N MET A 1 -12.47 -16.91 11.31
CA MET A 1 -11.30 -17.30 10.48
C MET A 1 -10.26 -16.19 10.58
N ALA A 2 -8.97 -16.51 10.68
CA ALA A 2 -7.92 -15.49 10.70
C ALA A 2 -7.87 -14.77 9.34
N GLN A 3 -7.79 -13.44 9.35
CA GLN A 3 -7.64 -12.64 8.13
C GLN A 3 -6.19 -12.66 7.67
N SER A 4 -5.97 -12.82 6.37
CA SER A 4 -4.66 -12.65 5.75
C SER A 4 -4.48 -11.18 5.40
N LYS A 5 -3.76 -10.44 6.25
CA LYS A 5 -3.62 -8.99 6.10
C LYS A 5 -2.60 -8.65 5.00
N ILE A 6 -2.85 -7.57 4.27
CA ILE A 6 -1.94 -7.01 3.27
C ILE A 6 -1.83 -5.51 3.55
N LEU A 7 -0.61 -4.99 3.60
CA LEU A 7 -0.34 -3.58 3.84
C LEU A 7 -0.17 -2.86 2.51
N LEU A 8 -0.82 -1.70 2.37
CA LEU A 8 -0.63 -0.79 1.24
C LEU A 8 0.25 0.38 1.69
N ASP A 9 1.16 0.83 0.84
CA ASP A 9 1.78 2.15 0.95
C ASP A 9 0.80 3.26 0.49
N THR A 10 1.25 4.51 0.57
CA THR A 10 0.43 5.68 0.20
C THR A 10 0.04 5.66 -1.27
N ASN A 11 0.99 5.39 -2.17
CA ASN A 11 0.74 5.42 -3.61
C ASN A 11 -0.23 4.32 -4.04
N SER A 12 -0.02 3.09 -3.57
CA SER A 12 -0.90 1.95 -3.88
C SER A 12 -2.31 2.17 -3.34
N TYR A 13 -2.44 2.76 -2.14
CA TYR A 13 -3.74 3.15 -1.60
C TYR A 13 -4.44 4.19 -2.48
N LEU A 14 -3.77 5.28 -2.84
CA LEU A 14 -4.36 6.37 -3.64
C LEU A 14 -4.77 5.89 -5.03
N ARG A 15 -3.96 5.02 -5.64
CA ARG A 15 -4.23 4.38 -6.92
C ARG A 15 -5.49 3.52 -6.92
N LEU A 16 -5.81 2.84 -5.83
CA LEU A 16 -6.92 1.88 -5.80
C LEU A 16 -8.20 2.44 -5.17
N ALA A 17 -8.07 3.27 -4.14
CA ALA A 17 -9.18 3.57 -3.26
C ALA A 17 -10.28 4.40 -3.92
N GLN A 18 -9.96 5.20 -4.95
CA GLN A 18 -10.95 6.01 -5.64
C GLN A 18 -11.91 5.15 -6.49
N SER A 19 -11.38 4.19 -7.26
CA SER A 19 -12.22 3.34 -8.11
C SER A 19 -12.87 2.20 -7.31
N LYS A 20 -12.13 1.60 -6.36
CA LYS A 20 -12.64 0.54 -5.49
C LYS A 20 -12.93 1.08 -4.09
N HIS A 21 -14.15 1.56 -3.87
CA HIS A 21 -14.62 1.98 -2.55
C HIS A 21 -15.81 1.11 -2.05
N PRO A 22 -15.84 0.65 -0.78
CA PRO A 22 -14.74 0.67 0.17
C PRO A 22 -13.62 -0.30 -0.24
N LEU A 23 -12.37 0.09 0.02
CA LEU A 23 -11.17 -0.72 -0.24
C LEU A 23 -10.74 -1.48 1.02
N LEU A 24 -10.61 -0.76 2.14
CA LEU A 24 -9.97 -1.25 3.35
C LEU A 24 -10.91 -2.07 4.23
N GLY A 25 -10.36 -3.08 4.91
CA GLY A 25 -11.12 -3.91 5.85
C GLY A 25 -12.28 -4.68 5.20
N GLN A 26 -12.17 -4.98 3.90
CA GLN A 26 -13.09 -5.85 3.17
C GLN A 26 -12.36 -7.16 2.87
N PRO A 27 -12.76 -8.29 3.49
CA PRO A 27 -12.14 -9.57 3.19
C PRO A 27 -12.54 -10.05 1.78
N PHE A 28 -11.60 -10.64 1.07
CA PHE A 28 -11.83 -11.25 -0.24
C PHE A 28 -11.05 -12.54 -0.43
N GLY A 29 -11.52 -13.37 -1.36
CA GLY A 29 -10.92 -14.67 -1.64
C GLY A 29 -11.10 -15.70 -0.50
N LYS A 30 -10.63 -16.93 -0.75
CA LYS A 30 -10.77 -18.04 0.21
C LYS A 30 -9.99 -17.83 1.52
N ASN A 31 -8.91 -17.05 1.47
CA ASN A 31 -8.02 -16.82 2.60
C ASN A 31 -8.37 -15.57 3.42
N ASN A 32 -9.55 -14.96 3.17
CA ASN A 32 -9.96 -13.69 3.77
C ASN A 32 -8.84 -12.63 3.67
N LEU A 33 -8.27 -12.48 2.47
CA LEU A 33 -7.29 -11.45 2.17
C LEU A 33 -7.92 -10.10 2.46
N THR A 34 -7.25 -9.24 3.21
CA THR A 34 -7.84 -7.97 3.64
C THR A 34 -6.80 -6.86 3.59
N LEU A 35 -7.14 -5.77 2.89
CA LEU A 35 -6.24 -4.63 2.70
C LEU A 35 -6.31 -3.67 3.89
N TYR A 36 -5.14 -3.20 4.32
CA TYR A 36 -4.95 -2.24 5.39
C TYR A 36 -3.91 -1.19 5.01
N ILE A 37 -3.98 -0.04 5.67
CA ILE A 37 -2.94 1.00 5.65
C ILE A 37 -2.32 1.13 7.04
N HIS A 38 -1.09 1.62 7.09
CA HIS A 38 -0.44 2.02 8.34
C HIS A 38 -0.98 3.37 8.83
N LYS A 39 -0.92 3.66 10.14
CA LYS A 39 -1.38 4.94 10.70
C LYS A 39 -0.64 6.15 10.12
N GLU A 40 0.60 5.93 9.70
CA GLU A 40 1.49 6.98 9.19
C GLU A 40 1.04 7.50 7.83
N ILE A 41 0.32 6.70 7.05
CA ILE A 41 -0.27 7.13 5.77
C ILE A 41 -1.30 8.23 6.01
N GLU A 42 -2.14 8.11 7.04
CA GLU A 42 -3.10 9.16 7.40
C GLU A 42 -2.38 10.45 7.83
N ILE A 43 -1.23 10.34 8.49
CA ILE A 43 -0.41 11.49 8.90
C ILE A 43 0.20 12.16 7.65
N GLU A 44 0.70 11.38 6.70
CA GLU A 44 1.22 11.89 5.42
C GLU A 44 0.16 12.63 4.62
N LEU A 45 -1.02 12.01 4.45
CA LEU A 45 -2.12 12.59 3.69
C LEU A 45 -2.56 13.93 4.29
N LYS A 46 -2.57 14.05 5.63
CA LYS A 46 -2.88 15.32 6.33
C LYS A 46 -1.78 16.36 6.23
N ARG A 47 -0.52 15.94 6.16
CA ARG A 47 0.64 16.84 6.08
C ARG A 47 0.86 17.36 4.66
N SER A 48 0.60 16.54 3.65
CA SER A 48 0.95 16.82 2.27
C SER A 48 -0.13 17.61 1.53
N GLY A 49 0.00 18.94 1.51
CA GLY A 49 -0.89 19.82 0.74
C GLY A 49 -0.93 19.48 -0.76
N ARG A 50 0.19 18.96 -1.31
CA ARG A 50 0.25 18.45 -2.69
C ARG A 50 -0.68 17.26 -2.90
N LEU A 51 -0.67 16.28 -1.99
CA LEU A 51 -1.54 15.11 -2.10
C LEU A 51 -3.01 15.50 -1.91
N GLN A 52 -3.32 16.40 -0.97
CA GLN A 52 -4.69 16.90 -0.78
C GLN A 52 -5.21 17.64 -2.00
N SER A 53 -4.37 18.46 -2.63
CA SER A 53 -4.77 19.22 -3.83
C SER A 53 -4.96 18.31 -5.04
N LYS A 54 -4.08 17.31 -5.22
CA LYS A 54 -4.19 16.34 -6.32
C LYS A 54 -5.37 15.39 -6.11
N PHE A 55 -5.54 14.87 -4.90
CA PHE A 55 -6.52 13.86 -4.56
C PHE A 55 -7.59 14.44 -3.62
N SER A 56 -8.33 15.44 -4.08
CA SER A 56 -9.33 16.15 -3.25
C SER A 56 -10.41 15.24 -2.64
N TRP A 57 -10.65 14.08 -3.25
CA TRP A 57 -11.58 13.06 -2.76
C TRP A 57 -11.16 12.44 -1.43
N ILE A 58 -9.88 12.47 -1.05
CA ILE A 58 -9.40 11.81 0.18
C ILE A 58 -10.04 12.39 1.45
N GLU A 59 -10.43 13.66 1.43
CA GLU A 59 -11.06 14.35 2.57
C GLU A 59 -12.59 14.18 2.59
N GLN A 60 -13.18 13.50 1.61
CA GLN A 60 -14.61 13.19 1.67
C GLN A 60 -14.88 12.11 2.73
N ASP A 61 -16.05 12.22 3.39
CA ASP A 61 -16.39 11.43 4.57
C ASP A 61 -16.25 9.92 4.36
N GLU A 62 -16.67 9.40 3.21
CA GLU A 62 -16.61 7.96 2.92
C GLU A 62 -15.17 7.41 2.96
N TYR A 63 -14.20 8.16 2.42
CA TYR A 63 -12.79 7.78 2.43
C TYR A 63 -12.17 7.95 3.81
N LEU A 64 -12.54 9.01 4.55
CA LEU A 64 -12.14 9.19 5.95
C LEU A 64 -12.63 8.03 6.81
N GLN A 65 -13.89 7.60 6.65
CA GLN A 65 -14.43 6.45 7.38
C GLN A 65 -13.75 5.15 6.97
N ASN A 66 -13.45 4.94 5.68
CA ASN A 66 -12.76 3.73 5.24
C ASN A 66 -11.32 3.66 5.79
N ARG A 67 -10.58 4.78 5.82
CA ARG A 67 -9.22 4.86 6.40
C ARG A 67 -9.16 4.64 7.91
N LYS A 68 -10.28 4.79 8.64
CA LYS A 68 -10.35 4.35 10.06
C LYS A 68 -10.14 2.84 10.22
N LYS A 69 -10.39 2.03 9.17
CA LYS A 69 -10.08 0.59 9.14
C LYS A 69 -8.59 0.33 8.88
N ARG A 70 -7.72 1.06 9.58
CA ARG A 70 -6.27 0.90 9.56
C ARG A 70 -5.80 -0.34 10.31
N LEU A 71 -4.56 -0.73 10.07
CA LEU A 71 -3.95 -1.85 10.77
C LEU A 71 -3.91 -1.60 12.29
N LYS A 72 -4.36 -2.57 13.07
CA LYS A 72 -4.24 -2.55 14.53
C LYS A 72 -2.91 -3.16 14.93
N ILE A 73 -2.14 -2.41 15.69
CA ILE A 73 -0.80 -2.77 16.19
C ILE A 73 -0.87 -2.71 17.71
N SER A 74 -0.47 -3.80 18.36
CA SER A 74 -0.34 -3.91 19.82
C SER A 74 0.87 -3.14 20.33
N LYS A 75 0.96 -2.94 21.64
CA LYS A 75 2.11 -2.25 22.24
C LYS A 75 3.43 -2.96 21.96
N VAL A 76 3.45 -4.30 22.09
CA VAL A 76 4.65 -5.12 21.87
C VAL A 76 5.08 -5.06 20.39
N GLU A 77 4.14 -5.26 19.46
CA GLU A 77 4.41 -5.10 18.03
C GLU A 77 4.93 -3.68 17.72
N SER A 78 4.37 -2.65 18.36
CA SER A 78 4.84 -1.27 18.16
C SER A 78 6.29 -1.08 18.60
N GLU A 79 6.72 -1.68 19.71
CA GLU A 79 8.11 -1.58 20.19
C GLU A 79 9.08 -2.26 19.23
N GLU A 80 8.72 -3.42 18.68
CA GLU A 80 9.55 -4.10 17.67
C GLU A 80 9.53 -3.36 16.32
N ILE A 81 8.41 -2.75 15.93
CA ILE A 81 8.34 -1.90 14.73
C ILE A 81 9.28 -0.70 14.84
N GLU A 82 9.40 -0.05 16.00
CA GLU A 82 10.35 1.06 16.17
C GLU A 82 11.81 0.58 16.08
N LYS A 83 12.14 -0.59 16.63
CA LYS A 83 13.48 -1.17 16.44
C LYS A 83 13.78 -1.46 14.97
N ASN A 84 12.84 -2.11 14.28
CA ASN A 84 12.96 -2.38 12.85
C ASN A 84 13.07 -1.08 12.03
N PHE A 85 12.32 -0.04 12.42
CA PHE A 85 12.42 1.28 11.83
C PHE A 85 13.85 1.85 11.95
N ASP A 86 14.45 1.82 13.14
CA ASP A 86 15.80 2.34 13.37
C ASP A 86 16.85 1.59 12.53
N PHE A 87 16.74 0.27 12.43
CA PHE A 87 17.63 -0.54 11.57
C PHE A 87 17.49 -0.18 10.10
N ILE A 88 16.27 -0.12 9.57
CA ILE A 88 16.01 0.24 8.17
C ILE A 88 16.44 1.69 7.91
N TRP A 89 16.26 2.59 8.88
CA TRP A 89 16.69 3.98 8.81
C TRP A 89 18.22 4.11 8.70
N GLY A 90 18.96 3.28 9.43
CA GLY A 90 20.42 3.16 9.29
C GLY A 90 20.80 2.66 7.89
N TYR A 91 20.21 1.54 7.46
CA TYR A 91 20.47 0.92 6.16
C TYR A 91 20.23 1.88 4.99
N GLN A 92 19.13 2.64 4.97
CA GLN A 92 18.87 3.56 3.85
C GLN A 92 19.96 4.63 3.70
N LYS A 93 20.56 5.08 4.82
CA LYS A 93 21.64 6.08 4.80
C LYS A 93 22.91 5.49 4.22
N GLU A 94 23.27 4.28 4.63
CA GLU A 94 24.43 3.55 4.13
C GLU A 94 24.29 3.22 2.64
N SER A 95 23.09 2.82 2.23
CA SER A 95 22.78 2.43 0.85
C SER A 95 22.46 3.60 -0.08
N GLY A 96 22.38 4.83 0.44
CA GLY A 96 22.00 6.02 -0.32
C GLY A 96 20.55 6.00 -0.84
N LEU A 97 19.71 5.11 -0.31
CA LEU A 97 18.29 5.04 -0.66
C LEU A 97 17.56 6.21 0.00
N LYS A 98 16.63 6.81 -0.75
CA LYS A 98 15.82 7.93 -0.26
C LYS A 98 14.42 7.40 0.03
N LEU A 99 14.17 7.07 1.29
CA LEU A 99 12.87 6.67 1.78
C LEU A 99 12.31 7.74 2.71
N SER A 100 11.00 7.99 2.61
CA SER A 100 10.32 8.82 3.59
C SER A 100 10.20 8.08 4.93
N ARG A 101 9.81 8.82 5.97
CA ARG A 101 9.51 8.21 7.26
C ARG A 101 8.36 7.20 7.13
N GLU A 102 7.35 7.54 6.34
CA GLU A 102 6.15 6.72 6.19
C GLU A 102 6.42 5.42 5.41
N ASP A 103 7.31 5.47 4.42
CA ASP A 103 7.78 4.28 3.68
C ASP A 103 8.44 3.28 4.63
N ILE A 104 9.34 3.76 5.50
CA ILE A 104 10.08 2.91 6.43
C ILE A 104 9.15 2.30 7.47
N TYR A 105 8.17 3.06 7.98
CA TYR A 105 7.15 2.48 8.85
C TYR A 105 6.34 1.40 8.17
N CYS A 106 6.01 1.54 6.89
CA CYS A 106 5.32 0.48 6.15
C CYS A 106 6.18 -0.79 6.05
N ILE A 107 7.47 -0.65 5.74
CA ILE A 107 8.41 -1.79 5.65
C ILE A 107 8.61 -2.44 7.02
N ALA A 108 8.90 -1.65 8.06
CA ALA A 108 9.09 -2.13 9.43
C ALA A 108 7.85 -2.85 9.98
N THR A 109 6.66 -2.33 9.68
CA THR A 109 5.39 -2.97 10.05
C THR A 109 5.17 -4.28 9.30
N ALA A 110 5.45 -4.31 8.00
CA ALA A 110 5.32 -5.52 7.19
C ALA A 110 6.30 -6.62 7.65
N LEU A 111 7.52 -6.22 8.02
CA LEU A 111 8.54 -7.09 8.59
C LEU A 111 8.08 -7.71 9.91
N GLU A 112 7.70 -6.89 10.89
CA GLU A 112 7.32 -7.36 12.22
C GLU A 112 6.10 -8.29 12.16
N LEU A 113 5.07 -7.88 11.43
CA LEU A 113 3.81 -8.62 11.36
C LEU A 113 3.86 -9.78 10.36
N LYS A 114 4.96 -9.91 9.60
CA LYS A 114 5.16 -10.92 8.55
C LYS A 114 4.05 -10.91 7.50
N ILE A 115 3.60 -9.71 7.12
CA ILE A 115 2.55 -9.49 6.14
C ILE A 115 3.13 -8.91 4.84
N PRO A 116 2.53 -9.19 3.67
CA PRO A 116 2.98 -8.59 2.43
C PRO A 116 2.73 -7.08 2.40
N LEU A 117 3.69 -6.34 1.84
CA LEU A 117 3.60 -4.92 1.53
C LEU A 117 3.36 -4.72 0.02
N VAL A 118 2.48 -3.80 -0.34
CA VAL A 118 2.22 -3.39 -1.71
C VAL A 118 2.79 -2.00 -1.93
N THR A 119 3.68 -1.88 -2.91
CA THR A 119 4.31 -0.62 -3.31
C THR A 119 4.85 -0.74 -4.73
N ASP A 120 4.81 0.38 -5.46
CA ASP A 120 5.45 0.51 -6.78
C ASP A 120 6.80 1.27 -6.69
N ASP A 121 7.18 1.75 -5.50
CA ASP A 121 8.42 2.50 -5.28
C ASP A 121 9.64 1.57 -5.30
N GLN A 122 10.62 1.88 -6.16
CA GLN A 122 11.78 1.02 -6.36
C GLN A 122 12.72 0.99 -5.14
N ASN A 123 12.86 2.10 -4.40
CA ASN A 123 13.68 2.10 -3.19
C ASN A 123 13.02 1.25 -2.10
N MET A 124 11.69 1.31 -1.98
CA MET A 124 10.95 0.45 -1.06
C MET A 124 11.07 -1.02 -1.46
N ILE A 125 10.92 -1.37 -2.74
CA ILE A 125 11.07 -2.74 -3.23
C ILE A 125 12.47 -3.29 -2.95
N LEU A 126 13.52 -2.50 -3.20
CA LEU A 126 14.90 -2.89 -2.90
C LEU A 126 15.11 -3.13 -1.40
N THR A 127 14.58 -2.24 -0.57
CA THR A 127 14.67 -2.37 0.90
C THR A 127 13.89 -3.57 1.40
N CYS A 128 12.67 -3.82 0.89
CA CYS A 128 11.91 -5.01 1.23
C CYS A 128 12.68 -6.30 0.89
N LYS A 129 13.36 -6.34 -0.26
CA LYS A 129 14.19 -7.50 -0.64
C LYS A 129 15.34 -7.73 0.33
N GLU A 130 16.04 -6.65 0.73
CA GLU A 130 17.14 -6.74 1.70
C GLU A 130 16.67 -7.29 3.06
N PHE A 131 15.52 -6.82 3.54
CA PHE A 131 14.97 -7.22 4.84
C PHE A 131 14.03 -8.44 4.74
N GLU A 132 14.02 -9.15 3.61
CA GLU A 132 13.17 -10.32 3.34
C GLU A 132 11.66 -10.09 3.59
N VAL A 133 11.20 -8.85 3.43
CA VAL A 133 9.79 -8.48 3.48
C VAL A 133 9.12 -8.90 2.17
N LYS A 134 8.02 -9.66 2.28
CA LYS A 134 7.20 -10.01 1.11
C LYS A 134 6.66 -8.73 0.49
N VAL A 135 7.00 -8.49 -0.78
CA VAL A 135 6.58 -7.30 -1.51
C VAL A 135 5.95 -7.69 -2.85
N MET A 136 4.93 -6.94 -3.27
CA MET A 136 4.35 -7.02 -4.61
C MET A 136 3.99 -5.61 -5.10
N ASN A 137 3.90 -5.43 -6.40
CA ASN A 137 3.49 -4.15 -6.98
C ASN A 137 1.95 -4.02 -7.05
N THR A 138 1.44 -2.82 -7.35
CA THR A 138 -0.02 -2.57 -7.36
C THR A 138 -0.74 -3.39 -8.42
N LEU A 139 -0.11 -3.64 -9.58
CA LEU A 139 -0.70 -4.47 -10.64
C LEU A 139 -0.79 -5.95 -10.25
N GLU A 140 0.22 -6.48 -9.55
CA GLU A 140 0.20 -7.84 -8.98
C GLU A 140 -0.91 -7.97 -7.95
N LEU A 141 -1.09 -6.95 -7.09
CA LEU A 141 -2.23 -6.88 -6.17
C LEU A 141 -3.56 -6.88 -6.95
N MET A 142 -3.71 -6.05 -7.99
CA MET A 142 -4.92 -6.02 -8.81
C MET A 142 -5.21 -7.37 -9.46
N LYS A 143 -4.18 -8.06 -9.97
CA LYS A 143 -4.34 -9.40 -10.52
C LYS A 143 -4.85 -10.37 -9.47
N MET A 144 -4.28 -10.34 -8.26
CA MET A 144 -4.73 -11.17 -7.14
C MET A 144 -6.18 -10.84 -6.73
N MET A 145 -6.56 -9.55 -6.70
CA MET A 145 -7.93 -9.12 -6.43
C MET A 145 -8.90 -9.65 -7.49
N SER A 146 -8.51 -9.60 -8.77
CA SER A 146 -9.30 -10.10 -9.90
C SER A 146 -9.51 -11.61 -9.86
N VAL A 147 -8.44 -12.39 -9.64
CA VAL A 147 -8.52 -13.85 -9.50
C VAL A 147 -9.41 -14.28 -8.32
N ASN A 148 -9.55 -13.42 -7.31
CA ASN A 148 -10.42 -13.66 -6.16
C ASN A 148 -11.81 -13.00 -6.30
N ASN A 149 -12.19 -12.55 -7.50
CA ASN A 149 -13.46 -11.88 -7.81
C ASN A 149 -13.74 -10.64 -6.93
N PHE A 150 -12.69 -9.98 -6.44
CA PHE A 150 -12.83 -8.75 -5.65
C PHE A 150 -12.98 -7.50 -6.53
N ILE A 151 -12.43 -7.58 -7.75
CA ILE A 151 -12.61 -6.62 -8.84
C ILE A 151 -12.79 -7.40 -10.15
N ASP A 152 -13.49 -6.82 -11.12
CA ASP A 152 -13.66 -7.38 -12.45
C ASP A 152 -12.84 -6.61 -13.50
N ASN A 153 -12.90 -7.04 -14.76
CA ASN A 153 -12.18 -6.39 -15.86
C ASN A 153 -12.64 -4.93 -16.09
N THR A 154 -13.92 -4.64 -15.83
CA THR A 154 -14.47 -3.28 -15.91
C THR A 154 -13.79 -2.37 -14.89
N MET A 155 -13.69 -2.83 -13.63
CA MET A 155 -13.04 -2.11 -12.54
C MET A 155 -11.53 -1.97 -12.79
N ILE A 156 -10.86 -2.99 -13.32
CA ILE A 156 -9.44 -2.89 -13.72
C ILE A 156 -9.25 -1.75 -14.73
N GLN A 157 -10.10 -1.68 -15.75
CA GLN A 157 -10.04 -0.61 -16.74
C GLN A 157 -10.29 0.77 -16.11
N GLN A 158 -11.28 0.89 -15.23
CA GLN A 158 -11.56 2.13 -14.49
C GLN A 158 -10.38 2.59 -13.64
N ILE A 159 -9.71 1.67 -12.93
CA ILE A 159 -8.52 1.95 -12.14
C ILE A 159 -7.39 2.46 -13.04
N VAL A 160 -7.12 1.78 -14.15
CA VAL A 160 -6.06 2.17 -15.08
C VAL A 160 -6.34 3.51 -15.76
N ASP A 161 -7.57 3.76 -16.16
CA ASP A 161 -7.96 5.03 -16.79
C ASP A 161 -7.86 6.18 -15.79
N TYR A 162 -8.18 5.94 -14.52
CA TYR A 162 -7.92 6.91 -13.46
C TYR A 162 -6.43 7.22 -13.31
N TRP A 163 -5.55 6.20 -13.30
CA TRP A 163 -4.10 6.43 -13.21
C TRP A 163 -3.56 7.24 -14.39
N LYS A 164 -4.08 6.99 -15.60
CA LYS A 164 -3.72 7.78 -16.79
C LYS A 164 -4.18 9.23 -16.63
N TYR A 165 -5.42 9.45 -16.17
CA TYR A 165 -5.95 10.79 -15.94
C TYR A 165 -5.11 11.58 -14.93
N GLU A 166 -4.71 10.94 -13.83
CA GLU A 166 -3.87 11.54 -12.79
C GLU A 166 -2.39 11.62 -13.13
N ASN A 167 -1.97 11.12 -14.30
CA ASN A 167 -0.56 10.90 -14.67
C ASN A 167 0.22 10.20 -13.54
N ASP A 168 -0.34 9.12 -13.01
CA ASP A 168 0.17 8.37 -11.85
C ASP A 168 0.32 6.87 -12.14
N LEU A 169 0.82 6.53 -13.32
CA LEU A 169 1.13 5.14 -13.68
C LEU A 169 2.38 4.65 -12.93
N PRO A 170 2.42 3.38 -12.48
CA PRO A 170 3.64 2.73 -12.00
C PRO A 170 4.77 2.78 -13.03
N ALA A 171 6.03 2.83 -12.59
CA ALA A 171 7.19 3.02 -13.47
C ALA A 171 7.32 1.96 -14.58
N ASN A 172 6.98 0.70 -14.29
CA ASN A 172 7.04 -0.42 -15.23
C ASN A 172 5.67 -0.81 -15.80
N PHE A 173 4.70 0.11 -15.77
CA PHE A 173 3.29 -0.17 -16.05
C PHE A 173 3.06 -0.97 -17.35
N ASP A 174 3.60 -0.53 -18.49
CA ASP A 174 3.32 -1.18 -19.78
C ASP A 174 3.75 -2.65 -19.82
N ASN A 175 4.93 -2.95 -19.27
CA ASN A 175 5.48 -4.30 -19.22
C ASN A 175 4.71 -5.17 -18.24
N ASP A 176 4.43 -4.66 -17.04
CA ASP A 176 3.75 -5.39 -15.98
C ASP A 176 2.28 -5.64 -16.34
N PHE A 177 1.61 -4.64 -16.92
CA PHE A 177 0.22 -4.75 -17.33
C PHE A 177 0.05 -5.83 -18.39
N LYS A 178 0.86 -5.80 -19.47
CA LYS A 178 0.85 -6.81 -20.53
C LYS A 178 1.15 -8.23 -20.03
N LYS A 179 1.96 -8.35 -18.97
CA LYS A 179 2.30 -9.65 -18.37
C LYS A 179 1.15 -10.20 -17.52
N LEU A 180 0.37 -9.33 -16.88
CA LEU A 180 -0.62 -9.71 -15.86
C LEU A 180 -2.06 -9.77 -16.40
N PHE A 181 -2.40 -8.99 -17.42
CA PHE A 181 -3.73 -8.84 -18.01
C PHE A 181 -3.70 -9.04 -19.53
#